data_AF-A0A8T6RHP0-F1
#
_entry.id   AF-A0A8T6RHP0-F1
#
_cell.length_a   1.000
_cell.length_b   1.000
_cell.length_c   1.000
_cell.angle_alpha   90.00
_cell.angle_beta   90.00
_cell.angle_gamma   90.00
#
_symmetry.space_group_name_H-M   'P 1'
#
loop_
_entity.id
_entity.type
_entity.pdbx_description
1 polymer ?
#
loop_
_entity_poly.entity_id
_entity_poly.type
_entity_poly.pdbx_seq_one_letter_code
_entity_poly.pdbx_strand_id
1 'polypeptide(L)'
;MSISSVFRNELSKSEIGKTINYCYQCGTCSGICPGFRTNMHFNPRKIVEKALLGFKDNLLNDKNIWYCTTCHSCLEVCPQGVLVSEVIYELKNLAVERGNLPEVHRSEAERFATTGVNIPTSAPIQRRRTGFGLPEEIIKPNVEDIKKICEITGINPLIKKKEEAK
;
A
#
# COMPACT_ATOMS: atom_id res chain seq x y z
N MET A 1 12.96 15.29 15.70
CA MET A 1 13.32 14.21 14.74
C MET A 1 14.16 13.20 15.50
N SER A 2 13.71 11.95 15.65
CA SER A 2 14.49 10.89 16.29
C SER A 2 15.04 9.96 15.20
N ILE A 3 16.36 9.83 15.12
CA ILE A 3 17.04 8.80 14.31
C ILE A 3 17.27 7.63 15.24
N SER A 4 16.70 6.46 14.92
CA SER A 4 16.86 5.27 15.74
C SER A 4 17.21 4.07 14.87
N SER A 5 18.39 3.48 15.13
CA SER A 5 18.83 2.22 14.51
C SER A 5 17.84 1.06 14.75
N VAL A 6 16.98 1.19 15.77
CA VAL A 6 15.90 0.25 16.08
C VAL A 6 14.96 0.08 14.89
N PHE A 7 14.67 1.12 14.13
CA PHE A 7 13.71 1.01 13.02
C PHE A 7 14.25 0.20 11.84
N ARG A 8 15.53 0.34 11.51
CA ARG A 8 16.18 -0.52 10.50
C ARG A 8 16.12 -2.00 10.92
N ASN A 9 16.36 -2.27 12.20
CA ASN A 9 16.30 -3.62 12.75
C ASN A 9 14.86 -4.17 12.76
N GLU A 10 13.86 -3.32 13.03
CA GLU A 10 12.45 -3.66 12.94
C GLU A 10 12.04 -4.07 11.53
N LEU A 11 12.39 -3.28 10.50
CA LEU A 11 12.18 -3.65 9.10
C LEU A 11 12.95 -4.92 8.73
N SER A 12 14.18 -5.08 9.21
CA SER A 12 15.01 -6.27 8.93
C SER A 12 14.51 -7.55 9.63
N LYS A 13 13.34 -7.54 10.30
CA LYS A 13 12.71 -8.77 10.78
C LYS A 13 12.04 -9.56 9.66
N SER A 14 11.53 -8.89 8.63
CA SER A 14 10.98 -9.57 7.44
C SER A 14 12.08 -9.86 6.42
N GLU A 15 11.91 -10.92 5.63
CA GLU A 15 12.86 -11.23 4.54
C GLU A 15 12.92 -10.09 3.51
N ILE A 16 11.80 -9.41 3.29
CA ILE A 16 11.71 -8.25 2.40
C ILE A 16 12.53 -7.08 2.95
N GLY A 17 12.27 -6.68 4.19
CA GLY A 17 12.91 -5.54 4.82
C GLY A 17 14.42 -5.75 5.03
N LYS A 18 14.89 -6.99 5.21
CA LYS A 18 16.33 -7.31 5.24
C LYS A 18 17.07 -6.86 3.98
N THR A 19 16.42 -6.90 2.81
CA THR A 19 17.09 -6.59 1.53
C THR A 19 17.56 -5.14 1.42
N ILE A 20 17.01 -4.20 2.22
CA ILE A 20 17.49 -2.82 2.25
C ILE A 20 18.98 -2.72 2.63
N ASN A 21 19.48 -3.69 3.40
CA ASN A 21 20.87 -3.75 3.85
C ASN A 21 21.87 -3.95 2.69
N TYR A 22 21.41 -4.43 1.53
CA TYR A 22 22.22 -4.59 0.32
C TYR A 22 22.28 -3.30 -0.51
N CYS A 23 21.48 -2.28 -0.18
CA CYS A 23 21.41 -1.06 -0.98
C CYS A 23 22.67 -0.19 -0.80
N TYR A 24 23.45 -0.08 -1.86
CA TYR A 24 24.58 0.86 -2.00
C TYR A 24 24.22 2.21 -2.65
N GLN A 25 22.92 2.55 -2.73
CA GLN A 25 22.43 3.87 -3.18
C GLN A 25 22.73 4.30 -4.65
N CYS A 26 22.91 3.36 -5.60
CA CYS A 26 23.14 3.69 -7.02
C CYS A 26 22.06 4.56 -7.72
N GLY A 27 20.79 4.44 -7.29
CA GLY A 27 19.68 5.22 -7.86
C GLY A 27 19.01 4.66 -9.12
N THR A 28 19.36 3.46 -9.61
CA THR A 28 18.67 2.83 -10.76
C THR A 28 17.16 2.73 -10.55
N CYS A 29 16.72 2.41 -9.33
CA CYS A 29 15.30 2.38 -8.96
C CYS A 29 14.60 3.74 -9.16
N SER A 30 15.29 4.86 -8.94
CA SER A 30 14.74 6.19 -9.17
C SER A 30 14.71 6.54 -10.66
N GLY A 31 15.76 6.17 -11.40
CA GLY A 31 15.82 6.41 -12.85
C GLY A 31 14.69 5.73 -13.63
N ILE A 32 14.31 4.52 -13.24
CA ILE A 32 13.21 3.79 -13.91
C ILE A 32 11.82 4.21 -13.44
N CYS A 33 11.70 4.80 -12.24
CA CYS A 33 10.42 4.96 -11.56
C CYS A 33 9.47 5.96 -12.25
N PRO A 34 8.28 5.53 -12.71
CA PRO A 34 7.29 6.45 -13.27
C PRO A 34 6.71 7.38 -12.19
N GLY A 35 6.48 6.89 -10.97
CA GLY A 35 5.95 7.69 -9.87
C GLY A 35 6.89 8.84 -9.47
N PHE A 36 8.21 8.61 -9.50
CA PHE A 36 9.18 9.68 -9.22
C PHE A 36 9.21 10.72 -10.34
N ARG A 37 9.04 10.29 -11.61
CA ARG A 37 8.95 11.21 -12.75
C ARG A 37 7.72 12.12 -12.69
N THR A 38 6.61 11.66 -12.11
CA THR A 38 5.39 12.46 -11.96
C THR A 38 5.35 13.26 -10.66
N ASN A 39 5.99 12.77 -9.59
CA ASN A 39 6.13 13.46 -8.32
C ASN A 39 7.55 13.32 -7.77
N MET A 40 8.34 14.38 -7.88
CA MET A 40 9.72 14.42 -7.40
C MET A 40 9.88 14.26 -5.88
N HIS A 41 8.80 14.35 -5.10
CA HIS A 41 8.85 14.05 -3.67
C HIS A 41 8.79 12.54 -3.38
N PHE A 42 8.33 11.71 -4.32
CA PHE A 42 8.38 10.25 -4.23
C PHE A 42 9.66 9.69 -4.85
N ASN A 43 10.79 9.82 -4.15
CA ASN A 43 12.05 9.25 -4.61
C ASN A 43 12.32 7.88 -3.94
N PRO A 44 12.24 6.75 -4.66
CA PRO A 44 12.37 5.42 -4.05
C PRO A 44 13.78 5.16 -3.49
N ARG A 45 14.83 5.73 -4.08
CA ARG A 45 16.19 5.62 -3.53
C ARG A 45 16.27 6.30 -2.17
N LYS A 46 15.72 7.51 -2.05
CA LYS A 46 15.69 8.28 -0.79
C LYS A 46 14.79 7.64 0.27
N ILE A 47 13.73 6.94 -0.13
CA ILE A 47 12.93 6.15 0.81
C ILE A 47 13.76 5.02 1.42
N VAL A 48 14.49 4.26 0.60
CA VAL A 48 15.41 3.21 1.08
C VAL A 48 16.53 3.78 1.94
N GLU A 49 17.10 4.94 1.55
CA GLU A 49 18.11 5.66 2.35
C GLU A 49 17.57 6.02 3.75
N LYS A 50 16.37 6.61 3.82
CA LYS A 50 15.70 6.96 5.08
C LYS A 50 15.41 5.72 5.94
N ALA A 51 15.04 4.60 5.32
CA ALA A 51 14.77 3.34 6.01
C ALA A 51 16.06 2.77 6.62
N LEU A 52 17.16 2.78 5.85
CA LEU A 52 18.50 2.38 6.32
C LEU A 52 19.00 3.25 7.48
N LEU A 53 18.77 4.56 7.41
CA LEU A 53 19.19 5.50 8.44
C LEU A 53 18.23 5.56 9.65
N GLY A 54 17.10 4.86 9.62
CA GLY A 54 16.18 4.77 10.75
C GLY A 54 15.24 5.98 10.93
N PHE A 55 14.93 6.72 9.86
CA PHE A 55 14.01 7.87 9.89
C PHE A 55 12.53 7.45 9.91
N LYS A 56 12.12 6.68 10.93
CA LYS A 56 10.78 6.08 11.06
C LYS A 56 9.65 7.10 10.89
N ASP A 57 9.64 8.16 11.69
CA ASP A 57 8.54 9.13 11.68
C ASP A 57 8.47 9.95 10.40
N ASN A 58 9.60 10.18 9.73
CA ASN A 58 9.59 10.82 8.42
C ASN A 58 8.92 9.91 7.41
N LEU A 59 9.28 8.63 7.37
CA LEU A 59 8.71 7.70 6.39
C LEU A 59 7.23 7.42 6.63
N LEU A 60 6.85 7.11 7.86
CA LEU A 60 5.50 6.64 8.16
C LEU A 60 4.45 7.77 8.15
N ASN A 61 4.87 9.04 8.22
CA ASN A 61 3.99 10.21 8.07
C ASN A 61 4.06 10.84 6.66
N ASP A 62 5.00 10.40 5.80
CA ASP A 62 5.18 10.96 4.47
C ASP A 62 4.13 10.41 3.50
N LYS A 63 3.19 11.26 3.10
CA LYS A 63 2.14 10.90 2.12
C LYS A 63 2.72 10.46 0.77
N ASN A 64 3.97 10.81 0.45
CA ASN A 64 4.57 10.46 -0.83
C ASN A 64 4.84 8.96 -0.97
N ILE A 65 4.92 8.17 0.09
CA ILE A 65 5.08 6.70 -0.03
C ILE A 65 3.92 6.06 -0.82
N TRP A 66 2.76 6.71 -0.82
CA TRP A 66 1.55 6.28 -1.54
C TRP A 66 1.61 6.50 -3.06
N TYR A 67 2.58 7.25 -3.58
CA TYR A 67 2.80 7.40 -5.03
C TYR A 67 3.45 6.16 -5.67
N CYS A 68 3.93 5.20 -4.87
CA CYS A 68 4.36 3.91 -5.38
C CYS A 68 3.16 3.17 -5.97
N THR A 69 3.18 2.96 -7.29
CA THR A 69 2.14 2.24 -8.05
C THR A 69 2.32 0.72 -8.05
N THR A 70 3.31 0.20 -7.32
CA THR A 70 3.65 -1.24 -7.28
C THR A 70 3.78 -1.84 -8.68
N CYS A 71 4.39 -1.11 -9.63
CA CYS A 71 4.68 -1.64 -10.98
C CYS A 71 5.90 -2.57 -11.03
N HIS A 72 6.61 -2.73 -9.91
CA HIS A 72 7.79 -3.59 -9.73
C HIS A 72 8.99 -3.32 -10.65
N SER A 73 8.99 -2.27 -11.49
CA SER A 73 10.12 -1.98 -12.38
C SER A 73 11.44 -1.77 -11.65
N CYS A 74 11.41 -1.30 -10.39
CA CYS A 74 12.60 -1.15 -9.57
C CYS A 74 13.21 -2.49 -9.10
N LEU A 75 12.41 -3.57 -9.04
CA LEU A 75 12.87 -4.92 -8.70
C LEU A 75 13.73 -5.48 -9.83
N GLU A 76 13.24 -5.37 -11.07
CA GLU A 76 13.88 -5.89 -12.28
C GLU A 76 15.26 -5.28 -12.56
N VAL A 77 15.49 -4.03 -12.16
CA VAL A 77 16.71 -3.30 -12.47
C VAL A 77 17.66 -3.17 -11.27
N CYS A 78 17.32 -3.73 -10.10
CA CYS A 78 18.16 -3.57 -8.92
C CYS A 78 19.38 -4.50 -9.00
N PRO A 79 20.62 -3.97 -9.10
CA PRO A 79 21.83 -4.81 -9.19
C PRO A 79 22.20 -5.50 -7.88
N GLN A 80 21.52 -5.17 -6.78
CA GLN A 80 21.74 -5.76 -5.44
C GLN A 80 20.53 -6.57 -4.97
N GLY A 81 19.49 -6.74 -5.81
CA GLY A 81 18.30 -7.50 -5.45
C GLY A 81 17.48 -6.90 -4.30
N VAL A 82 17.54 -5.58 -4.09
CA VAL A 82 16.72 -4.90 -3.09
C VAL A 82 15.26 -4.93 -3.52
N LEU A 83 14.38 -5.41 -2.65
CA LEU A 83 12.95 -5.50 -2.93
C LEU A 83 12.23 -4.15 -2.73
N VAL A 84 12.64 -3.13 -3.47
CA VAL A 84 12.28 -1.72 -3.23
C VAL A 84 10.76 -1.48 -3.18
N SER A 85 9.98 -2.03 -4.12
CA SER A 85 8.51 -1.87 -4.11
C SER A 85 7.88 -2.53 -2.90
N GLU A 86 8.38 -3.71 -2.51
CA GLU A 86 7.85 -4.50 -1.39
C GLU A 86 8.18 -3.82 -0.06
N VAL A 87 9.39 -3.29 0.09
CA VAL A 87 9.76 -2.48 1.26
C VAL A 87 8.85 -1.26 1.37
N ILE A 88 8.55 -0.57 0.26
CA ILE A 88 7.60 0.54 0.29
C ILE A 88 6.19 0.06 0.69
N TYR A 89 5.79 -1.15 0.29
CA TYR A 89 4.51 -1.74 0.70
C TYR A 89 4.47 -2.03 2.21
N GLU A 90 5.54 -2.59 2.79
CA GLU A 90 5.66 -2.76 4.24
C GLU A 90 5.61 -1.41 4.99
N LEU A 91 6.25 -0.37 4.45
CA LEU A 91 6.15 0.98 5.00
C LEU A 91 4.71 1.52 4.96
N LYS A 92 3.94 1.22 3.91
CA LYS A 92 2.50 1.57 3.85
C LYS A 92 1.73 0.83 4.95
N ASN A 93 1.97 -0.45 5.19
CA ASN A 93 1.31 -1.20 6.27
C ASN A 93 1.60 -0.57 7.64
N LEU A 94 2.86 -0.27 7.94
CA LEU A 94 3.26 0.41 9.19
C LEU A 94 2.65 1.83 9.31
N ALA A 95 2.48 2.53 8.19
CA ALA A 95 1.79 3.82 8.16
C ALA A 95 0.29 3.66 8.49
N VAL A 96 -0.37 2.63 7.95
CA VAL A 96 -1.77 2.30 8.25
C VAL A 96 -1.96 1.96 9.73
N GLU A 97 -1.06 1.18 10.33
CA GLU A 97 -1.09 0.88 11.78
C GLU A 97 -1.00 2.15 12.64
N ARG A 98 -0.33 3.20 12.15
CA ARG A 98 -0.27 4.52 12.80
C ARG A 98 -1.48 5.42 12.49
N GLY A 99 -2.42 4.96 11.66
CA GLY A 99 -3.59 5.71 11.22
C GLY A 99 -3.36 6.57 9.98
N ASN A 100 -2.21 6.48 9.34
CA ASN A 100 -1.84 7.27 8.15
C ASN A 100 -2.29 6.58 6.84
N LEU A 101 -3.56 6.18 6.79
CA LEU A 101 -4.22 5.63 5.60
C LEU A 101 -4.94 6.76 4.84
N PRO A 102 -4.64 7.00 3.54
CA PRO A 102 -5.38 7.96 2.73
C PRO A 102 -6.88 7.65 2.69
N GLU A 103 -7.71 8.69 2.74
CA GLU A 103 -9.18 8.57 2.82
C GLU A 103 -9.78 7.78 1.65
N VAL A 104 -9.24 7.92 0.44
CA VAL A 104 -9.71 7.16 -0.73
C VAL A 104 -9.58 5.67 -0.48
N HIS A 105 -8.41 5.20 -0.06
CA HIS A 105 -8.18 3.78 0.26
C HIS A 105 -8.96 3.32 1.49
N ARG A 106 -9.17 4.20 2.47
CA ARG A 106 -10.06 3.92 3.60
C ARG A 106 -11.47 3.61 3.14
N SER A 107 -12.05 4.50 2.33
CA SER A 107 -13.41 4.35 1.82
C SER A 107 -13.57 3.11 0.93
N GLU A 108 -12.54 2.77 0.14
CA GLU A 108 -12.50 1.54 -0.64
C GLU A 108 -12.50 0.30 0.26
N ALA A 109 -11.65 0.28 1.29
CA ALA A 109 -11.57 -0.84 2.21
C ALA A 109 -12.86 -1.02 3.04
N GLU A 110 -13.47 0.08 3.51
CA GLU A 110 -14.77 0.04 4.22
C GLU A 110 -15.89 -0.48 3.32
N ARG A 111 -15.96 -0.03 2.07
CA ARG A 111 -16.95 -0.52 1.10
C ARG A 111 -16.74 -2.01 0.79
N PHE A 112 -15.50 -2.44 0.62
CA PHE A 112 -15.20 -3.87 0.41
C PHE A 112 -15.60 -4.70 1.63
N ALA A 113 -15.25 -4.28 2.85
CA ALA A 113 -15.57 -4.99 4.08
C ALA A 113 -17.09 -5.12 4.32
N THR A 114 -17.88 -4.17 3.82
CA THR A 114 -19.35 -4.14 4.01
C THR A 114 -20.12 -4.84 2.89
N THR A 115 -19.67 -4.71 1.64
CA THR A 115 -20.43 -5.17 0.46
C THR A 115 -19.77 -6.32 -0.29
N GLY A 116 -18.51 -6.62 0.01
CA GLY A 116 -17.70 -7.62 -0.70
C GLY A 116 -17.23 -7.20 -2.09
N VAL A 117 -17.61 -6.00 -2.57
CA VAL A 117 -17.19 -5.48 -3.88
C VAL A 117 -16.81 -4.01 -3.79
N ASN A 118 -15.77 -3.62 -4.53
CA ASN A 118 -15.43 -2.21 -4.65
C ASN A 118 -16.24 -1.48 -5.73
N ILE A 119 -16.69 -2.18 -6.76
CA ILE A 119 -17.46 -1.57 -7.84
C ILE A 119 -18.81 -2.27 -7.87
N PRO A 120 -19.86 -1.70 -7.23
CA PRO A 120 -21.17 -2.32 -7.21
C PRO A 120 -21.80 -2.30 -8.62
N THR A 121 -22.61 -3.31 -8.91
CA THR A 121 -23.37 -3.34 -10.17
C THR A 121 -24.47 -2.30 -10.11
N SER A 122 -24.50 -1.42 -11.11
CA SER A 122 -25.56 -0.43 -11.30
C SER A 122 -26.48 -0.82 -12.45
N ALA A 123 -27.71 -0.27 -12.48
CA ALA A 123 -28.66 -0.53 -13.57
C ALA A 123 -28.08 -0.24 -14.98
N PRO A 124 -27.27 0.80 -15.22
CA PRO A 124 -26.56 0.98 -16.49
C PRO A 124 -25.63 -0.19 -16.86
N ILE A 125 -24.89 -0.74 -15.90
CA ILE A 125 -24.02 -1.90 -16.13
C ILE A 125 -24.88 -3.12 -16.51
N GLN A 126 -25.97 -3.35 -15.78
CA GLN A 126 -26.88 -4.46 -16.06
C GLN A 126 -27.48 -4.39 -17.46
N ARG A 127 -27.97 -3.21 -17.88
CA ARG A 127 -28.52 -3.01 -19.24
C ARG A 127 -27.49 -3.25 -20.34
N ARG A 128 -26.23 -2.87 -20.13
CA ARG A 128 -25.16 -3.17 -21.10
C ARG A 128 -24.88 -4.66 -21.17
N ARG A 129 -24.81 -5.33 -20.02
CA ARG A 129 -24.60 -6.78 -19.94
C ARG A 129 -25.66 -7.56 -20.71
N THR A 130 -26.95 -7.25 -20.47
CA THR A 130 -28.05 -7.90 -21.19
C THR A 130 -28.03 -7.59 -22.68
N GLY A 131 -27.67 -6.36 -23.06
CA GLY A 131 -27.45 -5.98 -24.47
C GLY A 131 -26.33 -6.77 -25.17
N PHE A 132 -25.34 -7.27 -24.42
CA PHE A 132 -24.30 -8.16 -24.91
C PHE A 132 -24.64 -9.65 -24.78
N GLY A 133 -25.85 -10.01 -24.34
CA GLY A 133 -26.27 -11.40 -24.14
C GLY A 133 -25.61 -12.10 -22.94
N LEU A 134 -25.06 -11.34 -21.98
CA LEU A 134 -24.46 -11.90 -20.77
C LEU A 134 -25.55 -12.27 -19.74
N PRO A 135 -25.30 -13.28 -18.86
CA PRO A 135 -26.26 -13.67 -17.83
C PRO A 135 -26.72 -12.49 -16.96
N GLU A 136 -28.03 -12.46 -16.68
CA GLU A 136 -28.63 -11.41 -15.86
C GLU A 136 -28.13 -11.47 -14.42
N GLU A 137 -28.01 -12.67 -13.87
CA GLU A 137 -27.51 -12.85 -12.52
C GLU A 137 -25.99 -12.72 -12.47
N ILE A 138 -25.52 -11.83 -11.60
CA ILE A 138 -24.10 -11.68 -11.26
C ILE A 138 -23.90 -12.39 -9.93
N ILE A 139 -22.98 -13.34 -9.91
CA ILE A 139 -22.58 -14.05 -8.70
C ILE A 139 -22.14 -13.02 -7.66
N LYS A 140 -22.87 -12.98 -6.54
CA LYS A 140 -22.54 -12.08 -5.43
C LYS A 140 -21.53 -12.75 -4.51
N PRO A 141 -20.62 -11.97 -3.89
CA PRO A 141 -19.75 -12.51 -2.87
C PRO A 141 -20.55 -12.94 -1.64
N ASN A 142 -20.02 -13.92 -0.90
CA ASN A 142 -20.51 -14.24 0.45
C ASN A 142 -20.02 -13.14 1.41
N VAL A 143 -20.92 -12.22 1.76
CA VAL A 143 -20.57 -11.06 2.59
C VAL A 143 -20.31 -11.47 4.04
N GLU A 144 -20.97 -12.52 4.53
CA GLU A 144 -20.77 -13.07 5.88
C GLU A 144 -19.35 -13.62 6.05
N ASP A 145 -18.86 -14.37 5.06
CA ASP A 145 -17.48 -14.88 5.07
C ASP A 145 -16.46 -13.73 5.01
N ILE A 146 -16.72 -12.71 4.20
CA ILE A 146 -15.84 -11.54 4.08
C ILE A 146 -15.76 -10.79 5.42
N LYS A 147 -16.90 -10.53 6.06
CA LYS A 147 -16.94 -9.89 7.39
C LYS A 147 -16.13 -10.68 8.41
N LYS A 148 -16.29 -12.01 8.42
CA LYS A 148 -15.54 -12.92 9.30
C LYS A 148 -14.02 -12.86 9.03
N ILE A 149 -13.60 -12.82 7.77
CA ILE A 149 -12.18 -12.65 7.41
C ILE A 149 -11.66 -11.29 7.87
N CYS A 150 -12.42 -10.20 7.67
CA CYS A 150 -12.05 -8.87 8.12
C CYS A 150 -11.91 -8.78 9.65
N GLU A 151 -12.73 -9.52 10.41
CA GLU A 151 -12.62 -9.64 11.86
C GLU A 151 -11.35 -10.40 12.27
N ILE A 152 -11.11 -11.58 11.70
CA ILE A 152 -9.96 -12.44 12.03
C ILE A 152 -8.62 -11.76 11.67
N THR A 153 -8.58 -11.04 10.56
CA THR A 153 -7.37 -10.33 10.09
C THR A 153 -7.12 -9.01 10.83
N GLY A 154 -8.07 -8.52 11.61
CA GLY A 154 -7.93 -7.26 12.36
C GLY A 154 -7.94 -6.00 11.48
N ILE A 155 -8.45 -6.07 10.24
CA ILE A 155 -8.49 -4.91 9.33
C ILE A 155 -9.54 -3.88 9.75
N ASN A 156 -10.64 -4.32 10.37
CA ASN A 156 -11.76 -3.47 10.79
C ASN A 156 -11.35 -2.23 11.62
N PRO A 157 -10.53 -2.33 12.68
CA PRO A 157 -10.07 -1.15 13.43
C PRO A 157 -9.15 -0.22 12.62
N LEU A 158 -8.46 -0.73 11.59
CA LEU A 158 -7.54 0.07 10.77
C LEU A 158 -8.28 0.94 9.75
N ILE A 159 -9.42 0.44 9.25
CA ILE A 159 -10.19 1.09 8.19
C ILE A 159 -11.26 2.02 8.76
N LYS A 160 -11.78 1.82 9.97
CA LYS A 160 -12.74 2.77 10.56
C LYS A 160 -12.14 4.17 10.72
N LYS A 161 -12.85 5.19 10.26
CA LYS A 161 -12.49 6.60 10.51
C LYS A 161 -12.40 6.86 12.01
N LYS A 162 -11.27 7.42 12.49
CA LYS A 162 -11.20 7.92 13.88
C LYS A 162 -12.18 9.09 13.96
N GLU A 163 -13.12 9.03 14.90
CA GLU A 163 -13.97 10.19 15.21
C GLU A 163 -13.04 11.36 15.55
N GLU A 164 -13.21 12.48 14.82
CA GLU A 164 -12.47 13.70 15.11
C GLU A 164 -12.84 14.12 16.53
N ALA A 165 -11.85 14.14 17.43
CA ALA A 165 -12.00 14.79 18.72
C ALA A 165 -12.33 16.26 18.45
N LYS A 166 -13.60 16.63 18.68
CA LYS A 166 -14.04 18.01 18.70
C LYS A 166 -13.28 18.82 19.76
#